data_AF-A0A258GRR2-F1
#
_entry.id   AF-A0A258GRR2-F1
#
_cell.length_a   1.000
_cell.length_b   1.000
_cell.length_c   1.000
_cell.angle_alpha   90.00
_cell.angle_beta   90.00
_cell.angle_gamma   90.00
#
_symmetry.space_group_name_H-M   'P 1'
#
loop_
_entity.id
_entity.type
_entity.pdbx_description
1 polymer ?
#
loop_
_entity_poly.entity_id
_entity_poly.type
_entity_poly.pdbx_seq_one_letter_code
_entity_poly.pdbx_strand_id
1 'polypeptide(L)' 'MTEQPQPDPAPDPAQGRWIMLQLMRLGGVLLAVGGLVIIGGAIAGPPALGYGLLLLGLFEFFVMPVMLAKRWKTPKE' A
#
# COMPACT_ATOMS: atom_id res chain seq x y z
N MET A 1 33.17 -31.60 17.97
CA MET A 1 32.52 -30.71 16.99
C MET A 1 31.03 -30.96 17.11
N THR A 2 30.36 -30.22 17.99
CA THR A 2 28.90 -30.31 18.16
C THR A 2 28.30 -29.18 17.34
N GLU A 3 27.85 -29.48 16.13
CA GLU A 3 27.01 -28.59 15.34
C GLU A 3 25.66 -28.47 16.06
N GLN A 4 25.52 -27.43 16.88
CA GLN A 4 24.22 -26.98 17.37
C GLN A 4 23.40 -26.58 16.13
N PRO A 5 22.16 -27.06 15.95
CA PRO A 5 21.31 -26.61 14.86
C PRO A 5 21.06 -25.11 15.05
N GLN A 6 21.60 -24.29 14.15
CA GLN A 6 21.29 -22.87 14.08
C GLN A 6 19.77 -22.74 13.94
N PRO A 7 19.05 -22.03 14.83
CA PRO A 7 17.63 -21.82 14.64
C PRO A 7 17.45 -21.01 13.35
N ASP A 8 16.57 -21.48 12.46
CA ASP A 8 16.23 -20.78 11.23
C ASP A 8 15.90 -19.31 11.57
N PRO A 9 16.47 -18.32 10.86
CA PRO A 9 16.20 -16.92 11.14
C PRO A 9 14.70 -16.67 11.03
N ALA A 10 14.06 -16.33 12.16
CA ALA A 10 12.67 -15.93 12.18
C ALA A 10 12.46 -14.80 11.16
N PRO A 11 11.38 -14.82 10.34
CA PRO A 11 11.17 -13.82 9.31
C PRO A 11 11.22 -12.40 9.89
N ASP A 12 12.16 -11.59 9.41
CA ASP A 12 12.39 -10.26 9.94
C ASP A 12 11.16 -9.38 9.70
N PRO A 13 10.43 -8.95 10.76
CA PRO A 13 9.21 -8.18 10.61
C PRO A 13 9.47 -6.83 9.92
N ALA A 14 10.71 -6.35 9.86
CA ALA A 14 11.09 -5.15 9.12
C ALA A 14 10.85 -5.26 7.60
N GLN A 15 11.05 -6.44 7.01
CA GLN A 15 10.88 -6.64 5.57
C GLN A 15 9.40 -6.61 5.17
N GLY A 16 8.54 -7.33 5.89
CA GLY A 16 7.10 -7.34 5.62
C GLY A 16 6.47 -5.95 5.77
N ARG A 17 6.98 -5.17 6.72
CA ARG A 17 6.62 -3.77 6.94
C ARG A 17 6.93 -2.89 5.72
N TRP A 18 8.16 -2.98 5.22
CA TRP A 18 8.62 -2.21 4.06
C TRP A 18 7.84 -2.56 2.78
N ILE A 19 7.64 -3.85 2.51
CA ILE A 19 6.87 -4.33 1.36
C ILE A 19 5.43 -3.80 1.41
N MET A 20 4.79 -3.83 2.59
CA MET A 20 3.42 -3.35 2.75
C MET A 20 3.31 -1.84 2.48
N LEU A 21 4.26 -1.03 2.96
CA LEU A 21 4.30 0.41 2.66
C LEU A 21 4.49 0.68 1.15
N GLN A 22 5.34 -0.09 0.50
CA GLN A 22 5.53 0.02 -0.95
C GLN A 22 4.26 -0.35 -1.73
N LEU A 23 3.62 -1.47 -1.39
CA LEU A 23 2.38 -1.91 -2.03
C LEU A 23 1.27 -0.87 -1.88
N MET A 24 1.13 -0.25 -0.70
CA MET A 24 0.15 0.82 -0.47
C MET A 24 0.45 2.07 -1.30
N ARG A 25 1.72 2.48 -1.38
CA ARG A 25 2.11 3.58 -2.26
C ARG A 25 1.82 3.26 -3.72
N LEU A 26 2.16 2.06 -4.17
CA LEU A 26 1.90 1.61 -5.53
C LEU A 26 0.39 1.59 -5.81
N GLY A 27 -0.42 1.06 -4.90
CA GLY A 27 -1.88 1.00 -5.02
C GLY A 27 -2.52 2.37 -5.17
N GLY A 28 -2.21 3.31 -4.26
CA GLY A 28 -2.73 4.67 -4.34
C GLY A 28 -2.30 5.41 -5.62
N VAL A 29 -1.05 5.23 -6.05
CA VAL A 29 -0.56 5.81 -7.31
C VAL A 29 -1.24 5.17 -8.52
N LEU A 30 -1.42 3.84 -8.54
CA LEU A 30 -2.12 3.15 -9.62
C LEU A 30 -3.59 3.59 -9.74
N LEU A 31 -4.28 3.76 -8.61
CA LEU A 31 -5.65 4.28 -8.59
C LEU A 31 -5.72 5.73 -9.06
N ALA A 32 -4.82 6.59 -8.59
CA ALA A 32 -4.77 8.00 -8.99
C ALA A 32 -4.45 8.15 -10.48
N VAL A 33 -3.45 7.42 -10.99
CA VAL A 33 -3.08 7.39 -12.41
C VAL A 33 -4.21 6.79 -13.24
N GLY A 34 -4.85 5.71 -12.79
CA GLY A 34 -6.01 5.12 -13.45
C GLY A 34 -7.18 6.11 -13.59
N GLY A 35 -7.47 6.87 -12.53
CA GLY A 35 -8.44 7.96 -12.57
C GLY A 35 -8.06 9.05 -13.56
N LEU A 36 -6.78 9.45 -13.58
CA LEU A 36 -6.25 10.46 -14.51
C LEU A 36 -6.34 10.00 -15.98
N VAL A 37 -6.07 8.72 -16.25
CA VAL A 37 -6.18 8.10 -17.59
C VAL A 37 -7.63 8.12 -18.08
N ILE A 38 -8.61 7.87 -17.19
CA ILE A 38 -10.04 7.95 -17.52
C ILE A 38 -10.45 9.41 -17.77
N ILE A 39 -10.03 10.35 -16.91
CA ILE A 39 -10.32 11.79 -17.08
C ILE A 39 -9.68 12.32 -18.37
N GLY A 40 -8.47 11.88 -18.70
CA GLY A 40 -7.76 12.24 -19.93
C GLY A 40 -8.36 11.64 -21.21
N GLY A 41 -9.42 10.84 -21.10
CA GLY A 41 -10.11 10.24 -22.25
C GLY A 41 -9.33 9.12 -22.94
N ALA A 42 -8.24 8.63 -22.34
CA ALA A 42 -7.46 7.52 -22.88
C ALA A 42 -8.20 6.17 -22.74
N ILE A 43 -9.14 6.07 -21.78
CA ILE A 43 -10.08 4.96 -21.65
C ILE A 43 -11.50 5.53 -21.74
N ALA A 44 -12.34 4.92 -22.56
CA ALA A 44 -13.76 5.28 -22.64
C ALA A 44 -14.44 4.91 -21.31
N GLY A 45 -14.70 5.92 -20.48
CA GLY A 45 -15.34 5.76 -19.18
C GLY A 45 -16.11 7.01 -18.76
N PRO A 46 -17.17 6.88 -17.93
CA PRO A 46 -17.84 8.01 -17.31
C PRO A 46 -16.84 8.94 -16.59
N PRO A 47 -16.88 10.27 -16.83
CA PRO A 47 -16.01 11.22 -16.15
C PRO A 47 -16.11 11.11 -14.62
N ALA A 48 -17.31 10.82 -14.12
CA ALA A 48 -17.58 10.60 -12.69
C ALA A 48 -16.75 9.44 -12.11
N LEU A 49 -16.52 8.36 -12.87
CA LEU A 49 -15.66 7.26 -12.42
C LEU A 49 -14.20 7.68 -12.33
N GLY A 50 -13.72 8.49 -13.29
CA GLY A 50 -12.37 9.04 -13.28
C GLY A 50 -12.11 9.91 -12.05
N TYR A 51 -13.01 10.84 -11.74
CA TYR A 51 -12.93 11.64 -10.51
C TYR A 51 -13.04 10.78 -9.24
N GLY A 52 -13.93 9.78 -9.23
CA GLY A 52 -14.07 8.85 -8.12
C GLY A 52 -12.80 8.06 -7.85
N LEU A 53 -12.17 7.50 -8.89
CA LEU A 53 -10.89 6.78 -8.81
C LEU A 53 -9.74 7.68 -8.35
N LEU A 54 -9.70 8.92 -8.84
CA LEU A 54 -8.66 9.88 -8.46
C LEU A 54 -8.79 10.28 -6.99
N LEU A 55 -10.01 10.57 -6.52
CA LEU A 55 -10.27 10.84 -5.10
C LEU A 55 -9.99 9.62 -4.22
N LEU A 56 -10.37 8.42 -4.67
CA LEU A 56 -10.11 7.18 -3.95
C LEU A 56 -8.61 6.87 -3.88
N GLY A 57 -7.86 7.06 -4.97
CA GLY A 57 -6.42 6.86 -5.01
C GLY A 57 -5.67 7.85 -4.12
N LEU A 58 -6.11 9.12 -4.11
CA LEU A 58 -5.59 10.11 -3.18
C LEU A 58 -5.94 9.76 -1.73
N PHE A 59 -7.17 9.32 -1.48
CA PHE A 59 -7.61 8.87 -0.16
C PHE A 59 -6.79 7.67 0.31
N GLU A 60 -6.60 6.64 -0.51
CA GLU A 60 -5.72 5.51 -0.18
C GLU A 60 -4.29 6.01 0.10
N PHE A 61 -3.74 6.86 -0.76
CA PHE A 61 -2.38 7.36 -0.60
C PHE A 61 -2.16 8.10 0.73
N PHE A 62 -3.18 8.79 1.25
CA PHE A 62 -3.10 9.49 2.54
C PHE A 62 -3.52 8.62 3.73
N VAL A 63 -4.60 7.85 3.60
CA VAL A 63 -5.22 7.10 4.71
C VAL A 63 -4.51 5.78 4.95
N MET A 64 -4.08 5.07 3.90
CA MET A 64 -3.43 3.79 4.10
C MET A 64 -2.08 3.86 4.84
N PRO A 65 -1.14 4.77 4.52
CA PRO A 65 0.09 4.86 5.30
C PRO A 65 -0.17 5.29 6.74
N VAL A 66 -1.17 6.13 7.00
CA VAL A 66 -1.56 6.54 8.36
C VAL A 66 -2.16 5.36 9.15
N MET A 67 -3.02 4.56 8.51
CA MET A 67 -3.64 3.40 9.15
C MET A 67 -2.61 2.29 9.39
N LEU A 68 -1.62 2.14 8.51
CA LEU A 68 -0.52 1.19 8.70
C LEU A 68 0.46 1.64 9.79
N ALA A 69 0.80 2.94 9.82
CA ALA A 69 1.58 3.53 10.92
C ALA A 69 0.87 3.34 12.27
N LYS A 70 -0.46 3.49 12.31
CA LYS A 70 -1.28 3.14 13.49
C LYS A 70 -1.20 1.65 13.83
N ARG A 71 -1.28 0.76 12.84
CA ARG A 71 -1.26 -0.69 13.06
C ARG A 71 0.07 -1.19 13.62
N TRP A 72 1.19 -0.59 13.24
CA TRP A 72 2.51 -0.95 13.80
C TRP A 72 2.75 -0.35 15.18
N LYS A 73 1.95 0.65 15.57
CA LYS A 73 2.00 1.25 16.90
C LYS A 73 1.25 0.45 17.96
N THR A 74 0.70 -0.73 17.64
CA THR A 74 0.00 -1.57 18.61
C THR A 74 0.90 -2.71 19.10
N PRO A 75 1.69 -2.51 20.17
CA PRO A 75 1.56 -3.31 21.38
C PRO A 75 0.37 -2.76 22.15
N LYS A 76 -0.77 -3.46 22.11
CA LYS A 76 -1.82 -3.26 23.11
C LYS A 76 -1.43 -4.15 24.27
N GLU A 77 -0.88 -3.56 25.32
CA GLU A 77 -0.98 -4.16 26.65
C GLU A 77 -2.46 -4.23 27.07
#